data_AF-A0A7S2KUD9-F1
#
_entry.id   AF-A0A7S2KUD9-F1
#
_cell.length_a   1.000
_cell.length_b   1.000
_cell.length_c   1.000
_cell.angle_alpha   90.00
_cell.angle_beta   90.00
_cell.angle_gamma   90.00
#
_symmetry.space_group_name_H-M   'P 1'
#
loop_
_entity.id
_entity.type
_entity.pdbx_description
1 polymer ?
#
loop_
_entity_poly.entity_id
_entity_poly.type
_entity_poly.pdbx_seq_one_letter_code
_entity_poly.pdbx_strand_id
1 'polypeptide(L)'
;EDTGGTTFSVTVNFLIGTGILAFAFWRRQKLAFAAKMISNSTVAMKQNTNMFSGVLGVNFIFVLHSLLFVWFYVKSFENVEVKQTLDFDTINDNYGCEVYNEDGTCEKYYTYAGSVDCEYVWPGYASSISAFHCFAWLWITLFFHKVRLSIIAYFVGSWHFHPEDKPTVLVAVTNSISKSFGTLAVGSLISAILDNVNRKMTEPCWKLLFCSVSV
;
A
#
# COMPACT_ATOMS: atom_id res chain seq x y z
N GLU A 1 -40.86 10.45 -1.56
CA GLU A 1 -40.41 11.65 -2.27
C GLU A 1 -39.01 11.96 -1.75
N ASP A 2 -37.99 11.43 -2.42
CA ASP A 2 -36.57 11.66 -2.09
C ASP A 2 -35.72 11.20 -3.30
N THR A 3 -35.75 11.98 -4.37
CA THR A 3 -35.00 11.77 -5.62
C THR A 3 -33.88 12.80 -5.81
N GLY A 4 -33.62 13.65 -4.80
CA GLY A 4 -32.67 14.77 -4.89
C GLY A 4 -31.18 14.38 -4.86
N GLY A 5 -30.83 13.23 -4.27
CA GLY A 5 -29.43 12.84 -4.07
C GLY A 5 -28.70 12.36 -5.33
N THR A 6 -29.39 11.68 -6.25
CA THR A 6 -28.77 11.10 -7.45
C THR A 6 -28.52 12.14 -8.54
N THR A 7 -29.42 13.13 -8.68
CA THR A 7 -29.35 14.14 -9.73
C THR A 7 -28.22 15.14 -9.50
N PHE A 8 -27.93 15.46 -8.23
CA PHE A 8 -26.82 16.33 -7.85
C PHE A 8 -25.46 15.71 -8.18
N SER A 9 -25.27 14.42 -7.87
CA SER A 9 -24.02 13.70 -8.17
C SER A 9 -23.74 13.58 -9.67
N VAL A 10 -24.77 13.29 -10.47
CA VAL A 10 -24.65 13.20 -11.94
C VAL A 10 -24.28 14.56 -12.53
N THR A 11 -24.91 15.64 -12.06
CA THR A 11 -24.65 17.00 -12.55
C THR A 11 -23.23 17.46 -12.21
N VAL A 12 -22.76 17.21 -10.99
CA VAL A 12 -21.39 17.54 -10.57
C VAL A 12 -20.37 16.76 -11.41
N ASN A 13 -20.57 15.47 -11.63
CA ASN A 13 -19.70 14.66 -12.47
C ASN A 13 -19.69 15.11 -13.93
N PHE A 14 -20.84 15.55 -14.46
CA PHE A 14 -20.93 16.07 -15.82
C PHE A 14 -20.21 17.41 -15.97
N LEU A 15 -20.30 18.30 -14.97
CA LEU A 15 -19.58 19.57 -14.93
C LEU A 15 -18.07 19.37 -14.79
N ILE A 16 -17.63 18.43 -13.96
CA ILE A 16 -16.22 18.05 -13.85
C ILE A 16 -15.72 17.46 -15.17
N GLY A 17 -16.48 16.54 -15.79
CA GLY A 17 -16.12 15.91 -17.06
C GLY A 17 -16.02 16.91 -18.21
N THR A 18 -17.00 17.82 -18.34
CA THR A 18 -16.96 18.90 -19.33
C THR A 18 -15.84 19.91 -19.04
N GLY A 19 -15.56 20.21 -17.76
CA GLY A 19 -14.41 21.00 -17.34
C GLY A 19 -13.06 20.37 -17.75
N ILE A 20 -12.90 19.06 -17.56
CA ILE A 20 -11.71 18.32 -17.99
C ILE A 20 -11.58 18.32 -19.52
N LEU A 21 -12.70 18.12 -20.25
CA LEU A 21 -12.70 18.17 -21.71
C LEU A 21 -12.36 19.56 -22.25
N ALA A 22 -12.92 20.62 -21.66
CA ALA A 22 -12.60 22.00 -22.03
C ALA A 22 -11.14 22.34 -21.71
N PHE A 23 -10.63 21.90 -20.55
CA PHE A 23 -9.23 22.04 -20.18
C PHE A 23 -8.30 21.29 -21.14
N ALA A 24 -8.67 20.06 -21.53
CA ALA A 24 -7.92 19.25 -22.49
C ALA A 24 -7.92 19.90 -23.87
N PHE A 25 -9.05 20.43 -24.34
CA PHE A 25 -9.15 21.13 -25.61
C PHE A 25 -8.31 22.41 -25.64
N TRP A 26 -8.33 23.19 -24.56
CA TRP A 26 -7.49 24.38 -24.43
C TRP A 26 -6.00 24.00 -24.45
N ARG A 27 -5.61 22.93 -23.76
CA ARG A 27 -4.22 22.48 -23.67
C ARG A 27 -3.82 21.51 -24.79
N ARG A 28 -4.59 21.41 -25.88
CA ARG A 28 -4.39 20.46 -26.98
C ARG A 28 -2.96 20.42 -27.53
N GLN A 29 -2.29 21.57 -27.63
CA GLN A 29 -0.91 21.64 -28.13
C GLN A 29 0.08 20.92 -27.20
N LYS A 30 -0.13 21.00 -25.88
CA LYS A 30 0.71 20.32 -24.89
C LYS A 30 0.38 18.82 -24.82
N LEU A 31 -0.88 18.45 -25.02
CA LEU A 31 -1.29 17.04 -25.11
C LEU A 31 -0.74 16.37 -26.38
N ALA A 32 -0.78 17.06 -27.52
CA ALA A 32 -0.17 16.58 -28.76
C ALA A 32 1.35 16.41 -28.62
N PHE A 33 2.02 17.33 -27.91
CA PHE A 33 3.43 17.19 -27.56
C PHE A 33 3.69 15.96 -26.67
N ALA A 34 2.88 15.76 -25.62
CA ALA A 34 3.00 14.59 -24.76
C ALA A 34 2.79 13.27 -25.53
N ALA A 35 1.80 13.21 -26.41
CA ALA A 35 1.56 12.06 -27.29
C ALA A 35 2.73 11.79 -28.23
N LYS A 36 3.32 12.84 -28.82
CA LYS A 36 4.51 12.73 -29.67
C LYS A 36 5.73 12.23 -28.89
N MET A 37 5.90 12.67 -27.64
CA MET A 37 6.95 12.18 -26.75
C MET A 37 6.76 10.72 -26.37
N ILE A 38 5.52 10.24 -26.17
CA ILE A 38 5.22 8.83 -25.89
C ILE A 38 5.47 7.94 -27.13
N SER A 39 5.13 8.42 -28.31
CA SER A 39 5.44 7.70 -29.55
C SER A 39 6.96 7.59 -29.77
N ASN A 40 7.66 8.72 -29.63
CA ASN A 40 9.12 8.77 -29.74
C ASN A 40 9.81 7.93 -28.65
N SER A 41 9.23 7.83 -27.45
CA SER A 41 9.79 6.98 -26.38
C SER A 41 9.70 5.51 -26.69
N THR A 42 8.61 5.08 -27.32
CA THR A 42 8.42 3.69 -27.75
C THR A 42 9.43 3.32 -28.84
N VAL A 43 9.67 4.23 -29.79
CA VAL A 43 10.69 4.07 -30.83
C VAL A 43 12.10 4.06 -30.23
N ALA A 44 12.38 4.97 -29.28
CA ALA A 44 13.64 5.03 -28.58
C ALA A 44 13.93 3.77 -27.74
N MET A 45 12.90 3.19 -27.10
CA MET A 45 13.01 1.91 -26.38
C MET A 45 13.38 0.76 -27.29
N LYS A 46 12.85 0.74 -28.52
CA LYS A 46 13.19 -0.29 -29.51
C LYS A 46 14.62 -0.14 -30.03
N GLN A 47 15.09 1.09 -30.20
CA GLN A 47 16.39 1.36 -30.83
C GLN A 47 17.57 1.39 -29.83
N ASN A 48 17.30 1.54 -28.53
CA ASN A 48 18.34 1.66 -27.51
C ASN A 48 18.20 0.58 -26.42
N THR A 49 18.86 -0.56 -26.63
CA THR A 49 18.89 -1.70 -25.69
C THR A 49 19.38 -1.29 -24.29
N ASN A 50 20.22 -0.26 -24.20
CA ASN A 50 20.71 0.23 -22.91
C ASN A 50 19.58 0.83 -22.07
N MET A 51 18.65 1.60 -22.67
CA MET A 51 17.51 2.14 -21.93
C MET A 51 16.61 1.02 -21.39
N PHE A 52 16.42 -0.05 -22.17
CA PHE A 52 15.68 -1.23 -21.72
C PHE A 52 16.36 -1.90 -20.51
N SER A 53 17.69 -2.09 -20.57
CA SER A 53 18.46 -2.62 -19.45
C SER A 53 18.37 -1.74 -18.19
N GLY A 54 18.34 -0.42 -18.34
CA GLY A 54 18.18 0.51 -17.21
C GLY A 54 16.83 0.39 -16.53
N VAL A 55 15.75 0.31 -17.32
CA VAL A 55 14.39 0.11 -16.79
C VAL A 55 14.27 -1.26 -16.12
N LEU A 56 14.87 -2.31 -16.70
CA LEU A 56 14.93 -3.63 -16.06
C LEU A 56 15.68 -3.59 -14.74
N GLY A 57 16.81 -2.88 -14.66
CA GLY A 57 17.58 -2.72 -13.42
C GLY A 57 16.77 -2.07 -12.30
N VAL A 58 16.03 -1.00 -12.60
CA VAL A 58 15.15 -0.34 -11.61
C VAL A 58 14.02 -1.26 -11.17
N ASN A 59 13.42 -2.02 -12.09
CA ASN A 59 12.40 -3.00 -11.75
C ASN A 59 12.96 -4.13 -10.89
N PHE A 60 14.19 -4.58 -11.14
CA PHE A 60 14.84 -5.60 -10.32
C PHE A 60 15.09 -5.10 -8.89
N ILE A 61 15.58 -3.87 -8.73
CA ILE A 61 15.75 -3.23 -7.42
C ILE A 61 14.40 -3.12 -6.70
N PHE A 62 13.33 -2.78 -7.42
CA PHE A 62 11.98 -2.75 -6.86
C PHE A 62 11.53 -4.13 -6.36
N VAL A 63 11.68 -5.18 -7.17
CA VAL A 63 11.34 -6.56 -6.77
C VAL A 63 12.17 -7.01 -5.56
N LEU A 64 13.47 -6.72 -5.55
CA LEU A 64 14.35 -7.04 -4.43
C LEU A 64 13.92 -6.31 -3.15
N HIS A 65 13.64 -5.01 -3.24
CA HIS A 65 13.10 -4.24 -2.13
C HIS A 65 11.79 -4.85 -1.63
N SER A 66 10.94 -5.31 -2.54
CA SER A 66 9.68 -5.94 -2.17
C SER A 66 9.84 -7.25 -1.42
N LEU A 67 10.76 -8.11 -1.86
CA LEU A 67 11.06 -9.36 -1.17
C LEU A 67 11.62 -9.11 0.23
N LEU A 68 12.55 -8.16 0.36
CA LEU A 68 13.13 -7.78 1.66
C LEU A 68 12.08 -7.22 2.62
N PHE A 69 11.16 -6.40 2.12
CA PHE A 69 10.09 -5.84 2.93
C PHE A 69 9.13 -6.91 3.44
N VAL A 70 8.67 -7.82 2.58
CA VAL A 70 7.79 -8.92 2.99
C VAL A 70 8.50 -9.83 4.00
N TRP A 71 9.77 -10.16 3.74
CA TRP A 71 10.56 -10.97 4.65
C TRP A 71 10.70 -10.31 6.04
N PHE A 72 11.02 -9.02 6.08
CA PHE A 72 11.10 -8.24 7.32
C PHE A 72 9.74 -8.16 8.03
N TYR A 73 8.67 -7.87 7.29
CA TYR A 73 7.33 -7.73 7.83
C TYR A 73 6.85 -9.05 8.46
N VAL A 74 7.01 -10.19 7.77
CA VAL A 74 6.65 -11.51 8.32
C VAL A 74 7.46 -11.84 9.57
N LYS A 75 8.77 -11.60 9.56
CA LYS A 75 9.62 -11.84 10.73
C LYS A 75 9.30 -10.92 11.92
N SER A 76 8.76 -9.73 11.66
CA SER A 76 8.39 -8.80 12.74
C SER A 76 7.21 -9.27 13.59
N PHE A 77 6.34 -10.15 13.06
CA PHE A 77 5.19 -10.70 13.79
C PHE A 77 5.40 -12.12 14.30
N GLU A 78 6.61 -12.68 14.19
CA GLU A 78 6.90 -14.01 14.72
C GLU A 78 6.99 -14.02 16.26
N ASN A 79 7.20 -12.85 16.88
CA ASN A 79 7.34 -12.68 18.34
C ASN A 79 6.03 -12.28 19.04
N VAL A 80 4.89 -12.90 18.71
CA VAL A 80 3.65 -12.66 19.46
C VAL A 80 3.68 -13.50 20.74
N GLU A 81 3.79 -12.84 21.89
CA GLU A 81 3.64 -13.49 23.20
C GLU A 81 2.19 -13.93 23.40
N VAL A 82 1.97 -15.24 23.56
CA VAL A 82 0.66 -15.79 23.92
C VAL A 82 0.42 -15.47 25.39
N LYS A 83 -0.43 -14.48 25.67
CA LYS A 83 -0.92 -14.24 27.02
C LYS A 83 -2.07 -15.20 27.28
N GLN A 84 -1.86 -16.16 28.19
CA GLN A 84 -2.94 -16.98 28.70
C GLN A 84 -3.84 -16.12 29.58
N THR A 85 -5.04 -15.81 29.10
CA THR A 85 -6.12 -15.29 29.92
C THR A 85 -6.81 -16.48 30.55
N LEU A 86 -6.65 -16.64 31.87
CA LEU A 86 -7.48 -17.56 32.64
C LEU A 86 -8.86 -16.93 32.73
N ASP A 87 -9.82 -17.46 31.98
CA ASP A 87 -11.21 -17.09 32.14
C ASP A 87 -11.74 -17.76 33.42
N PHE A 88 -11.93 -16.97 34.47
CA PHE A 88 -12.50 -17.45 35.75
C PHE A 88 -14.03 -17.40 35.76
N ASP A 89 -14.67 -16.97 34.66
CA ASP A 89 -16.09 -16.56 34.66
C ASP A 89 -17.07 -17.62 34.13
N THR A 90 -16.60 -18.80 33.68
CA THR A 90 -17.48 -19.96 33.46
C THR A 90 -17.54 -20.86 34.69
N ILE A 91 -17.94 -20.30 35.82
CA ILE A 91 -18.48 -21.08 36.94
C ILE A 91 -19.89 -21.51 36.53
N ASN A 92 -20.05 -22.60 35.79
CA ASN A 92 -21.40 -23.14 35.62
C ASN A 92 -21.58 -24.64 35.42
N ASP A 93 -20.60 -25.48 35.76
CA ASP A 93 -20.90 -26.89 36.02
C ASP A 93 -20.08 -27.40 37.22
N ASN A 94 -20.71 -27.38 38.40
CA ASN A 94 -20.23 -28.05 39.60
C ASN A 94 -20.24 -29.58 39.37
N TYR A 95 -19.19 -30.14 38.76
CA TYR A 95 -18.91 -31.57 38.86
C TYR A 95 -18.32 -31.85 40.24
N GLY A 96 -19.18 -31.89 41.27
CA GLY A 96 -18.82 -32.36 42.60
C GLY A 96 -18.83 -33.88 42.61
N CYS A 97 -17.70 -34.52 42.86
CA CYS A 97 -17.71 -35.90 43.34
C CYS A 97 -17.93 -35.88 44.85
N GLU A 98 -19.03 -36.50 45.30
CA GLU A 98 -19.27 -36.76 46.72
C GLU A 98 -18.56 -38.06 47.08
N VAL A 99 -17.51 -37.98 47.90
CA VAL A 99 -16.81 -39.16 48.44
C VAL A 99 -17.29 -39.36 49.87
N TYR A 100 -17.84 -40.54 50.15
CA TYR A 100 -18.23 -40.92 51.50
C TYR A 100 -17.00 -41.54 52.19
N ASN A 101 -16.54 -40.89 53.26
CA ASN A 101 -15.52 -41.45 54.13
C ASN A 101 -16.12 -42.59 54.97
N GLU A 102 -15.29 -43.52 55.44
CA GLU A 102 -15.72 -44.65 56.30
C GLU A 102 -16.40 -44.17 57.60
N ASP A 103 -16.13 -42.93 58.00
CA ASP A 103 -16.67 -42.26 59.18
C ASP A 103 -18.10 -41.69 58.98
N GLY A 104 -18.67 -41.86 57.78
CA GLY A 104 -20.01 -41.37 57.42
C GLY A 104 -20.08 -39.87 57.10
N THR A 105 -18.94 -39.18 57.02
CA THR A 105 -18.85 -37.77 56.61
C THR A 105 -18.75 -37.65 55.09
N CYS A 106 -19.44 -36.66 54.50
CA CYS A 106 -19.39 -36.34 53.08
C CYS A 106 -18.57 -35.07 52.88
N GLU A 107 -17.42 -35.19 52.21
CA GLU A 107 -16.60 -34.05 51.81
C GLU A 107 -16.82 -33.77 50.32
N LYS A 108 -17.23 -32.53 50.00
CA LYS A 108 -17.40 -32.08 48.62
C LYS A 108 -16.09 -31.52 48.10
N TYR A 109 -15.52 -32.18 47.10
CA TYR A 109 -14.35 -31.69 46.39
C TYR A 109 -14.81 -30.93 45.13
N TYR A 110 -14.55 -29.62 45.10
CA TYR A 110 -14.79 -28.79 43.92
C TYR A 110 -13.54 -28.81 43.04
N THR A 111 -13.64 -29.40 41.86
CA THR A 111 -12.56 -29.37 40.85
C THR A 111 -12.91 -28.31 39.82
N TYR A 112 -12.11 -27.24 39.76
CA TYR A 112 -12.28 -26.19 38.75
C TYR A 112 -11.74 -26.69 37.40
N ALA A 113 -12.64 -27.05 36.48
CA ALA A 113 -12.28 -27.26 35.08
C ALA A 113 -12.29 -25.90 34.36
N GLY A 114 -11.23 -25.11 34.51
CA GLY A 114 -11.08 -23.88 33.73
C GLY A 114 -10.78 -24.20 32.27
N SER A 115 -11.58 -23.69 31.33
CA SER A 115 -11.20 -23.67 29.91
C SER A 115 -10.09 -22.65 29.73
N VAL A 116 -8.89 -23.10 29.34
CA VAL A 116 -7.79 -22.21 28.98
C VAL A 116 -8.03 -21.72 27.56
N ASP A 117 -8.71 -20.59 27.43
CA ASP A 117 -8.82 -19.90 26.14
C ASP A 117 -7.53 -19.12 25.87
N CYS A 118 -6.76 -19.61 24.90
CA CYS A 118 -5.57 -18.92 24.40
C CYS A 118 -6.00 -17.85 23.40
N GLU A 119 -6.23 -16.61 23.86
CA GLU A 119 -6.48 -15.48 22.95
C GLU A 119 -5.16 -14.86 22.47
N TYR A 120 -5.04 -14.69 21.15
CA TYR A 120 -3.94 -13.93 20.56
C TYR A 120 -4.17 -12.43 20.77
N VAL A 121 -3.63 -11.89 21.87
CA VAL A 121 -3.73 -10.46 22.18
C VAL A 121 -2.65 -9.69 21.40
N TRP A 122 -3.07 -9.00 20.34
CA TRP A 122 -2.19 -8.07 19.64
C TRP A 122 -1.98 -6.80 20.49
N PRO A 123 -0.74 -6.30 20.65
CA PRO A 123 -0.53 -5.05 21.35
C PRO A 123 -1.16 -3.89 20.57
N GLY A 124 -1.79 -2.94 21.27
CA GLY A 124 -2.52 -1.83 20.63
C GLY A 124 -1.67 -0.96 19.68
N TYR A 125 -0.35 -0.96 19.83
CA TYR A 125 0.56 -0.27 18.90
C TYR A 125 0.76 -1.00 17.55
N ALA A 126 0.52 -2.31 17.49
CA ALA A 126 0.75 -3.12 16.28
C ALA A 126 -0.13 -2.65 15.12
N SER A 127 -1.35 -2.25 15.44
CA SER A 127 -2.31 -1.68 14.51
C SER A 127 -1.80 -0.39 13.84
N SER A 128 -1.36 0.58 14.66
CA SER A 128 -0.80 1.85 14.18
C SER A 128 0.49 1.67 13.38
N ILE A 129 1.37 0.77 13.82
CA ILE A 129 2.61 0.43 13.11
C ILE A 129 2.30 -0.21 11.76
N SER A 130 1.31 -1.11 11.70
CA SER A 130 0.88 -1.75 10.46
C SER A 130 0.36 -0.71 9.45
N ALA A 131 -0.50 0.21 9.89
CA ALA A 131 -1.01 1.29 9.04
C ALA A 131 0.12 2.19 8.49
N PHE A 132 1.10 2.55 9.32
CA PHE A 132 2.27 3.30 8.88
C PHE A 132 3.09 2.54 7.84
N HIS A 133 3.34 1.24 8.05
CA HIS A 133 4.07 0.40 7.11
C HIS A 133 3.34 0.26 5.77
N CYS A 134 2.01 0.09 5.78
CA CYS A 134 1.22 0.05 4.55
C CYS A 134 1.30 1.36 3.76
N PHE A 135 1.25 2.51 4.44
CA PHE A 135 1.40 3.80 3.80
C PHE A 135 2.83 4.01 3.26
N ALA A 136 3.84 3.69 4.06
CA ALA A 136 5.25 3.77 3.65
C ALA A 136 5.51 2.89 2.42
N TRP A 137 4.94 1.68 2.39
CA TRP A 137 5.01 0.77 1.26
C TRP A 137 4.36 1.33 -0.02
N LEU A 138 3.15 1.90 0.11
CA LEU A 138 2.48 2.57 -1.00
C LEU A 138 3.33 3.73 -1.54
N TRP A 139 3.88 4.54 -0.62
CA TRP A 139 4.73 5.67 -0.97
C TRP A 139 5.99 5.24 -1.72
N ILE A 140 6.70 4.23 -1.22
CA ILE A 140 7.92 3.71 -1.87
C ILE A 140 7.60 3.12 -3.25
N THR A 141 6.48 2.40 -3.39
CA THR A 141 6.05 1.85 -4.67
C THR A 141 5.81 2.94 -5.71
N LEU A 142 5.10 4.00 -5.33
CA LEU A 142 4.86 5.15 -6.20
C LEU A 142 6.15 5.93 -6.47
N PHE A 143 7.07 6.00 -5.51
CA PHE A 143 8.39 6.60 -5.69
C PHE A 143 9.18 5.90 -6.79
N PHE A 144 9.31 4.56 -6.73
CA PHE A 144 9.98 3.78 -7.78
C PHE A 144 9.32 3.97 -9.15
N HIS A 145 8.00 4.09 -9.19
CA HIS A 145 7.28 4.37 -10.44
C HIS A 145 7.64 5.75 -11.02
N LYS A 146 7.74 6.78 -10.18
CA LYS A 146 8.19 8.12 -10.59
C LYS A 146 9.66 8.12 -11.02
N VAL A 147 10.54 7.39 -10.34
CA VAL A 147 11.95 7.22 -10.74
C VAL A 147 12.05 6.58 -12.12
N ARG A 148 11.31 5.50 -12.38
CA ARG A 148 11.26 4.85 -13.70
C ARG A 148 10.80 5.84 -14.79
N LEU A 149 9.73 6.59 -14.53
CA LEU A 149 9.23 7.60 -15.47
C LEU A 149 10.24 8.72 -15.72
N SER A 150 10.98 9.14 -14.68
CA SER A 150 12.05 10.15 -14.78
C SER A 150 13.18 9.69 -15.69
N ILE A 151 13.64 8.44 -15.54
CA ILE A 151 14.70 7.87 -16.38
C ILE A 151 14.26 7.82 -17.85
N ILE A 152 13.05 7.33 -18.12
CA ILE A 152 12.50 7.28 -19.48
C ILE A 152 12.39 8.71 -20.04
N ALA A 153 11.83 9.65 -19.28
CA ALA A 153 11.70 11.03 -19.72
C ALA A 153 13.04 11.68 -20.05
N TYR A 154 14.11 11.36 -19.30
CA TYR A 154 15.45 11.85 -19.56
C TYR A 154 16.00 11.35 -20.90
N PHE A 155 15.89 10.05 -21.17
CA PHE A 155 16.30 9.47 -22.45
C PHE A 155 15.52 10.04 -23.63
N VAL A 156 14.20 10.15 -23.49
CA VAL A 156 13.31 10.65 -24.55
C VAL A 156 13.55 12.13 -24.81
N GLY A 157 13.73 12.91 -23.74
CA GLY A 157 14.07 14.33 -23.84
C GLY A 157 15.41 14.54 -24.53
N SER A 158 16.45 13.82 -24.11
CA SER A 158 17.76 13.88 -24.77
C SER A 158 17.66 13.46 -26.25
N TRP A 159 16.98 12.37 -26.58
CA TRP A 159 16.80 11.95 -27.97
C TRP A 159 16.02 12.96 -28.81
N HIS A 160 15.06 13.65 -28.21
CA HIS A 160 14.22 14.62 -28.93
C HIS A 160 14.95 15.95 -29.17
N PHE A 161 15.70 16.45 -28.19
CA PHE A 161 16.32 17.78 -28.23
C PHE A 161 17.80 17.74 -28.64
N HIS A 162 18.50 16.65 -28.34
CA HIS A 162 19.95 16.47 -28.56
C HIS A 162 20.24 15.05 -29.07
N PRO A 163 19.80 14.68 -30.30
CA PRO A 163 19.97 13.33 -30.84
C PRO A 163 21.46 12.91 -31.00
N GLU A 164 22.36 13.89 -31.05
CA GLU A 164 23.81 13.72 -31.16
C GLU A 164 24.45 13.18 -29.86
N ASP A 165 23.86 13.51 -28.70
CA ASP A 165 24.41 13.17 -27.38
C ASP A 165 23.47 12.19 -26.66
N LYS A 166 23.75 10.89 -26.83
CA LYS A 166 22.97 9.81 -26.24
C LYS A 166 23.50 9.49 -24.84
N PRO A 167 22.78 9.82 -23.76
CA PRO A 167 23.27 9.62 -22.42
C PRO A 167 23.39 8.14 -22.08
N THR A 168 24.34 7.84 -21.21
CA THR A 168 24.46 6.50 -20.63
C THR A 168 23.40 6.30 -19.55
N VAL A 169 22.91 5.06 -19.41
CA VAL A 169 21.93 4.66 -18.38
C VAL A 169 22.34 5.07 -16.97
N LEU A 170 23.62 4.91 -16.66
CA LEU A 170 24.16 5.22 -15.35
C LEU A 170 24.05 6.72 -15.04
N VAL A 171 24.25 7.59 -16.03
CA VAL A 171 24.07 9.04 -15.88
C VAL A 171 22.61 9.40 -15.66
N ALA A 172 21.68 8.75 -16.36
CA ALA A 172 20.25 8.94 -16.19
C ALA A 172 19.79 8.54 -14.77
N VAL A 173 20.21 7.36 -14.31
CA VAL A 173 19.89 6.85 -12.97
C VAL A 173 20.49 7.76 -11.89
N THR A 174 21.77 8.13 -12.01
CA THR A 174 22.44 9.00 -11.04
C THR A 174 21.77 10.37 -10.99
N ASN A 175 21.39 10.96 -12.11
CA ASN A 175 20.68 12.25 -12.11
C ASN A 175 19.29 12.15 -11.46
N SER A 176 18.53 11.08 -11.72
CA SER A 176 17.22 10.87 -11.08
C SER A 176 17.34 10.68 -9.56
N ILE A 177 18.37 9.98 -9.08
CA ILE A 177 18.56 9.65 -7.65
C ILE A 177 19.32 10.75 -6.89
N SER A 178 20.06 11.63 -7.56
CA SER A 178 20.77 12.74 -6.89
C SER A 178 19.98 14.05 -6.98
N LYS A 179 19.88 14.61 -8.18
CA LYS A 179 19.34 15.95 -8.41
C LYS A 179 17.82 16.02 -8.31
N SER A 180 17.13 14.95 -8.72
CA SER A 180 15.66 14.90 -8.75
C SER A 180 15.05 14.11 -7.60
N PHE A 181 15.86 13.61 -6.66
CA PHE A 181 15.35 12.76 -5.58
C PHE A 181 14.24 13.43 -4.77
N GLY A 182 14.48 14.67 -4.30
CA GLY A 182 13.53 15.40 -3.48
C GLY A 182 12.20 15.66 -4.19
N THR A 183 12.25 16.06 -5.47
CA THR A 183 11.03 16.34 -6.24
C THR A 183 10.25 15.06 -6.55
N LEU A 184 10.95 13.95 -6.83
CA LEU A 184 10.34 12.64 -7.02
C LEU A 184 9.74 12.09 -5.72
N ALA A 185 10.41 12.30 -4.58
CA ALA A 185 9.95 11.90 -3.25
C ALA A 185 8.68 12.66 -2.84
N VAL A 186 8.66 13.99 -2.99
CA VAL A 186 7.46 14.78 -2.70
C VAL A 186 6.33 14.48 -3.69
N GLY A 187 6.64 14.36 -4.99
CA GLY A 187 5.65 14.02 -6.01
C GLY A 187 5.01 12.64 -5.81
N SER A 188 5.80 11.65 -5.35
CA SER A 188 5.28 10.34 -4.97
C SER A 188 4.50 10.35 -3.67
N LEU A 189 4.88 11.18 -2.69
CA LEU A 189 4.14 11.32 -1.44
C LEU A 189 2.73 11.88 -1.69
N ILE A 190 2.62 12.94 -2.50
CA ILE A 190 1.32 13.50 -2.89
C ILE A 190 0.49 12.44 -3.64
N SER A 191 1.12 11.70 -4.55
CA SER A 191 0.43 10.61 -5.28
C SER A 191 -0.07 9.53 -4.30
N ALA A 192 0.70 9.17 -3.28
CA ALA A 192 0.34 8.17 -2.28
C ALA A 192 -0.84 8.63 -1.41
N ILE A 193 -0.86 9.90 -1.02
CA ILE A 193 -1.98 10.49 -0.28
C ILE A 193 -3.24 10.45 -1.14
N LEU A 194 -3.15 10.88 -2.40
CA LEU A 194 -4.30 10.88 -3.32
C LEU A 194 -4.83 9.47 -3.58
N ASP A 195 -3.96 8.49 -3.82
CA ASP A 195 -4.37 7.09 -4.02
C ASP A 195 -5.00 6.51 -2.75
N ASN A 196 -4.44 6.79 -1.58
CA ASN A 196 -5.02 6.33 -0.31
C ASN A 196 -6.42 6.92 -0.07
N VAL A 197 -6.59 8.22 -0.33
CA VAL A 197 -7.90 8.89 -0.23
C VAL A 197 -8.88 8.33 -1.26
N ASN A 198 -8.44 8.15 -2.51
CA ASN A 198 -9.29 7.65 -3.58
C ASN A 198 -9.77 6.22 -3.30
N ARG A 199 -8.88 5.33 -2.83
CA ARG A 199 -9.25 3.97 -2.42
C ARG A 199 -10.28 3.97 -1.29
N LYS A 200 -10.12 4.86 -0.31
CA LYS A 200 -11.10 5.02 0.78
C LYS A 200 -12.49 5.48 0.29
N MET A 201 -12.57 6.22 -0.82
CA MET A 201 -13.82 6.71 -1.39
C MET A 201 -14.50 5.71 -2.34
N THR A 202 -13.73 4.84 -3.00
CA THR A 202 -14.23 4.00 -4.10
C THR A 202 -14.27 2.51 -3.77
N GLU A 203 -13.40 2.02 -2.89
CA GLU A 203 -13.36 0.60 -2.56
C GLU A 203 -14.24 0.30 -1.33
N PRO A 204 -15.05 -0.77 -1.39
CA PRO A 204 -15.80 -1.21 -0.22
C PRO A 204 -14.82 -1.64 0.89
N CYS A 205 -15.18 -1.41 2.17
CA CYS A 205 -14.28 -1.59 3.32
C CYS A 205 -13.49 -2.92 3.36
N TRP A 206 -14.03 -3.98 2.78
CA TRP A 206 -13.39 -5.30 2.73
C TRP A 206 -12.23 -5.40 1.71
N LYS A 207 -12.17 -4.55 0.69
CA LYS A 207 -11.04 -4.44 -0.25
C LYS A 207 -9.93 -3.53 0.26
N LEU A 208 -10.27 -2.61 1.16
CA LEU A 208 -9.30 -1.85 1.96
C LEU A 208 -8.70 -2.79 3.00
N LEU A 209 -7.81 -3.67 2.55
CA LEU A 209 -7.17 -4.75 3.33
C LEU A 209 -6.58 -4.32 4.69
N PHE A 210 -6.45 -3.02 4.97
CA PHE A 210 -5.84 -2.49 6.19
C PHE A 210 -6.50 -1.22 6.77
N CYS A 211 -7.78 -0.94 6.48
CA CYS A 211 -8.49 0.20 7.12
C CYS A 211 -9.50 -0.17 8.21
N SER A 212 -9.81 -1.44 8.45
CA SER A 212 -10.48 -1.83 9.70
C SER A 212 -9.46 -2.03 10.81
N VAL A 213 -8.81 -0.94 11.21
CA VAL A 213 -8.52 -0.77 12.63
C VAL A 213 -9.84 -0.31 13.21
N SER A 214 -10.71 -1.27 13.51
CA SER A 214 -11.87 -1.00 14.33
C SER A 214 -11.31 -0.57 15.69
N VAL A 215 -11.42 0.72 15.99
CA VAL A 215 -11.47 1.20 17.38
C VAL A 215 -12.80 0.72 17.95
#